data_AF-A0A176Z2M0-F1
#
_entry.id   AF-A0A176Z2M0-F1
#
_cell.length_a   1.000
_cell.length_b   1.000
_cell.length_c   1.000
_cell.angle_alpha   90.00
_cell.angle_beta   90.00
_cell.angle_gamma   90.00
#
_symmetry.space_group_name_H-M   'P 1'
#
loop_
_entity.id
_entity.type
_entity.pdbx_description
1 polymer ?
#
loop_
_entity_poly.entity_id
_entity_poly.type
_entity_poly.pdbx_seq_one_letter_code
_entity_poly.pdbx_strand_id
1 'polypeptide(L)'
;MRIQYAPRQGSTYEPSLDILVPALVKLRDCQNSIDALVLIDSLPDMILPGLAWAASRKTFIPSFAVQAVVTYCGPLFLERCLGKKPARELLTRYPKRAACSGLVRYDA
;
A
#
# COMPACT_ATOMS: atom_id res chain seq x y z
N MET A 1 9.94 -17.32 -39.01
CA MET A 1 10.36 -16.60 -37.79
C MET A 1 9.15 -16.56 -36.85
N ARG A 2 9.16 -17.35 -35.77
CA ARG A 2 7.99 -17.60 -34.91
C ARG A 2 8.09 -16.69 -33.69
N ILE A 3 7.28 -15.64 -33.64
CA ILE A 3 7.28 -14.67 -32.54
C ILE A 3 6.78 -15.40 -31.29
N GLN A 4 7.69 -15.67 -30.36
CA GLN A 4 7.35 -16.23 -29.05
C GLN A 4 6.71 -15.10 -28.23
N TYR A 5 5.39 -15.13 -28.12
CA TYR A 5 4.64 -14.26 -27.23
C TYR A 5 4.80 -14.80 -25.80
N ALA A 6 5.85 -14.38 -25.10
CA ALA A 6 5.92 -14.56 -23.66
C ALA A 6 4.98 -13.53 -23.01
N PRO A 7 3.91 -13.94 -22.32
CA PRO A 7 3.10 -12.98 -21.58
C PRO A 7 4.02 -12.28 -20.58
N ARG A 8 4.05 -10.95 -20.59
CA ARG A 8 4.67 -10.17 -19.52
C ARG A 8 3.89 -10.54 -18.26
N GLN A 9 4.42 -11.48 -17.47
CA GLN A 9 3.89 -11.73 -16.15
C GLN A 9 4.00 -10.39 -15.42
N GLY A 10 2.85 -9.76 -15.16
CA GLY A 10 2.80 -8.70 -14.17
C GLY A 10 3.38 -9.32 -12.90
N SER A 11 4.47 -8.75 -12.40
CA SER A 11 5.06 -9.17 -11.14
C SER A 11 3.99 -8.98 -10.07
N THR A 12 3.23 -10.05 -9.78
CA THR A 12 2.44 -10.14 -8.57
C THR A 12 3.47 -10.25 -7.45
N TYR A 13 3.90 -9.10 -6.94
CA TYR A 13 4.87 -9.02 -5.87
C TYR A 13 4.19 -9.52 -4.60
N GLU A 14 4.48 -10.75 -4.21
CA GLU A 14 4.13 -11.28 -2.88
C GLU A 14 5.22 -10.84 -1.91
N PRO A 15 4.97 -9.81 -1.07
CA PRO A 15 5.95 -9.37 -0.09
C PRO A 15 6.26 -10.52 0.88
N SER A 16 7.53 -10.75 1.17
CA SER A 16 7.96 -11.75 2.15
C SER A 16 7.28 -11.51 3.50
N LEU A 17 6.62 -12.54 4.04
CA LEU A 17 5.88 -12.47 5.30
C LEU A 17 6.76 -11.97 6.47
N ASP A 18 8.06 -12.26 6.43
CA ASP A 18 9.04 -11.85 7.44
C ASP A 18 9.18 -10.33 7.58
N ILE A 19 8.86 -9.56 6.53
CA ILE A 19 8.90 -8.09 6.57
C ILE A 19 7.50 -7.53 6.82
N LEU A 20 6.47 -8.18 6.27
CA LEU A 20 5.09 -7.70 6.34
C LEU A 20 4.51 -7.83 7.75
N VAL A 21 4.77 -8.93 8.46
CA VAL A 21 4.24 -9.15 9.82
C VAL A 21 4.79 -8.13 10.82
N PRO A 22 6.11 -7.86 10.91
CA PRO A 22 6.62 -6.79 11.77
C PRO A 22 6.08 -5.41 11.39
N ALA A 23 5.94 -5.12 10.10
CA ALA A 23 5.38 -3.85 9.64
C ALA A 23 3.92 -3.67 10.09
N LEU A 24 3.09 -4.73 10.06
CA LEU A 24 1.71 -4.70 10.58
C LEU A 24 1.66 -4.45 12.09
N VAL A 25 2.58 -5.03 12.86
CA VAL A 25 2.68 -4.80 14.31
C VAL A 25 3.02 -3.33 14.57
N LYS A 26 4.04 -2.79 13.90
CA LYS A 26 4.39 -1.37 14.03
C LYS A 26 3.24 -0.45 13.63
N LEU A 27 2.53 -0.79 12.55
CA LEU A 27 1.37 -0.02 12.07
C LEU A 27 0.20 -0.03 13.06
N ARG A 28 0.03 -1.12 13.83
CA ARG A 28 -0.94 -1.21 14.93
C ARG A 28 -0.58 -0.27 16.07
N ASP A 29 0.72 -0.13 16.38
CA ASP A 29 1.19 0.63 17.53
C ASP A 29 1.27 2.15 17.27
N CYS A 30 1.06 2.59 16.03
CA CYS A 30 0.97 4.01 15.70
C CYS A 30 -0.20 4.67 16.46
N GLN A 31 0.07 5.79 17.13
CA GLN A 31 -0.94 6.54 17.89
C GLN A 31 -1.61 7.61 17.02
N ASN A 32 -0.88 8.15 16.05
CA ASN A 32 -1.35 9.23 15.19
C ASN A 32 -0.87 9.06 13.73
N SER A 33 -1.35 9.93 12.84
CA SER A 33 -1.01 9.91 11.41
C SER A 33 0.46 10.22 11.12
N ILE A 34 1.15 10.97 11.98
CA ILE A 34 2.57 11.30 11.83
C ILE A 34 3.41 10.03 12.07
N ASP A 35 3.12 9.26 13.13
CA ASP A 35 3.80 8.00 13.41
C ASP A 35 3.69 7.04 12.22
N ALA A 36 2.50 6.98 11.59
CA ALA A 36 2.28 6.18 10.40
C ALA A 36 3.11 6.66 9.19
N LEU A 37 3.25 7.97 8.99
CA LEU A 37 4.08 8.53 7.92
C LEU A 37 5.58 8.26 8.14
N VAL A 38 6.06 8.41 9.37
CA VAL A 38 7.44 8.08 9.75
C VAL A 38 7.72 6.58 9.51
N LEU A 39 6.76 5.72 9.88
CA LEU A 39 6.88 4.30 9.60
C LEU A 39 6.94 4.02 8.10
N ILE A 40 6.07 4.64 7.30
CA ILE A 40 6.05 4.48 5.83
C ILE A 40 7.40 4.85 5.21
N ASP A 41 8.01 5.96 5.64
CA ASP A 41 9.32 6.43 5.15
C ASP A 41 10.48 5.46 5.47
N SER A 42 10.33 4.66 6.53
CA SER A 42 11.32 3.66 6.93
C SER A 42 11.15 2.28 6.27
N LEU A 43 10.05 2.05 5.56
CA LEU A 43 9.70 0.77 4.96
C LEU A 43 10.02 0.74 3.46
N PRO A 44 10.38 -0.43 2.90
CA PRO A 44 10.56 -0.55 1.45
C PRO A 44 9.26 -0.26 0.69
N ASP A 45 9.29 0.61 -0.31
CA ASP A 45 8.09 0.98 -1.09
C ASP A 45 7.34 -0.24 -1.65
N MET A 46 8.07 -1.29 -2.03
CA MET A 46 7.52 -2.52 -2.61
C MET A 46 6.56 -3.27 -1.68
N ILE A 47 6.69 -3.12 -0.34
CA ILE A 47 5.81 -3.83 0.60
C ILE A 47 4.54 -3.05 0.92
N LEU A 48 4.51 -1.74 0.66
CA LEU A 48 3.44 -0.85 1.10
C LEU A 48 2.05 -1.21 0.54
N PRO A 49 1.90 -1.61 -0.75
CA PRO A 49 0.61 -2.08 -1.27
C PRO A 49 0.11 -3.33 -0.55
N GLY A 50 1.00 -4.32 -0.36
CA GLY A 50 0.67 -5.54 0.37
C GLY A 50 0.33 -5.28 1.83
N LEU A 51 1.06 -4.36 2.47
CA LEU A 51 0.80 -3.90 3.83
C LEU A 51 -0.58 -3.23 3.93
N ALA A 52 -0.91 -2.30 3.01
CA ALA A 52 -2.22 -1.64 2.99
C ALA A 52 -3.37 -2.65 2.82
N TRP A 53 -3.20 -3.62 1.92
CA TRP A 53 -4.19 -4.67 1.70
C TRP A 53 -4.38 -5.55 2.93
N ALA A 54 -3.29 -6.09 3.48
CA ALA A 54 -3.33 -6.92 4.67
C ALA A 54 -3.90 -6.15 5.87
N ALA A 55 -3.49 -4.90 6.04
CA ALA A 55 -3.90 -4.04 7.14
C ALA A 55 -5.40 -3.71 7.10
N SER A 56 -5.94 -3.43 5.91
CA SER A 56 -7.38 -3.13 5.72
C SER A 56 -8.32 -4.24 6.19
N ARG A 57 -7.82 -5.48 6.31
CA ARG A 57 -8.60 -6.67 6.70
C ARG A 57 -8.45 -7.00 8.19
N LYS A 58 -7.65 -6.25 8.94
CA LYS A 58 -7.44 -6.44 10.37
C LYS A 58 -8.15 -5.34 11.16
N THR A 59 -9.03 -5.74 12.06
CA THR A 59 -9.84 -4.81 12.87
C THR A 59 -9.05 -4.05 13.93
N PHE A 60 -7.90 -4.58 14.37
CA PHE A 60 -7.06 -3.98 15.40
C PHE A 60 -6.09 -2.91 14.86
N ILE A 61 -6.05 -2.69 13.54
CA ILE A 61 -5.18 -1.68 12.95
C ILE A 61 -5.98 -0.38 12.80
N PRO A 62 -5.42 0.77 13.24
CA PRO A 62 -6.09 2.05 13.13
C PRO A 62 -6.36 2.42 11.66
N SER A 63 -7.60 2.84 11.38
CA SER A 63 -8.03 3.20 10.02
C SER A 63 -7.23 4.37 9.43
N PHE A 64 -6.78 5.32 10.27
CA PHE A 64 -5.94 6.43 9.83
C PHE A 64 -4.58 5.97 9.30
N ALA A 65 -4.01 4.90 9.89
CA ALA A 65 -2.70 4.40 9.47
C ALA A 65 -2.82 3.68 8.13
N VAL A 66 -3.86 2.87 7.94
CA VAL A 66 -4.18 2.26 6.64
C VAL A 66 -4.42 3.35 5.59
N GLN A 67 -5.16 4.40 5.94
CA GLN A 67 -5.39 5.53 5.05
C GLN A 67 -4.09 6.24 4.65
N ALA A 68 -3.14 6.42 5.57
CA ALA A 68 -1.83 7.01 5.27
C ALA A 68 -1.07 6.16 4.23
N VAL A 69 -1.00 4.84 4.42
CA VAL A 69 -0.33 3.93 3.48
C VAL A 69 -1.02 3.94 2.11
N VAL A 70 -2.35 3.85 2.08
CA VAL A 70 -3.14 3.91 0.83
C VAL A 70 -2.91 5.24 0.09
N THR A 71 -2.86 6.34 0.82
CA THR A 71 -2.64 7.68 0.25
C THR A 71 -1.23 7.83 -0.30
N TYR A 72 -0.23 7.30 0.39
CA TYR A 72 1.17 7.31 -0.05
C TYR A 72 1.37 6.48 -1.33
N CYS A 73 0.87 5.24 -1.36
CA CYS A 73 0.97 4.39 -2.55
C CYS A 73 0.28 5.03 -3.77
N GLY A 74 -0.90 5.62 -3.56
CA GLY A 74 -1.71 6.15 -4.65
C GLY A 74 -2.34 5.06 -5.54
N PRO A 75 -3.25 5.45 -6.43
CA PRO A 75 -4.10 4.51 -7.17
C PRO A 75 -3.32 3.66 -8.17
N LEU A 76 -2.39 4.26 -8.92
CA LEU A 76 -1.64 3.58 -9.97
C LEU A 76 -0.70 2.50 -9.42
N PHE A 77 -0.02 2.78 -8.31
CA PHE A 77 0.89 1.83 -7.68
C PHE A 77 0.13 0.65 -7.06
N LEU A 78 -0.99 0.92 -6.38
CA LEU A 78 -1.85 -0.13 -5.83
C LEU A 78 -2.39 -1.05 -6.93
N GLU A 79 -2.84 -0.49 -8.05
CA GLU A 79 -3.32 -1.29 -9.19
C GLU A 79 -2.22 -2.14 -9.83
N ARG A 80 -0.99 -1.62 -9.91
CA ARG A 80 0.16 -2.36 -10.44
C ARG A 80 0.56 -3.54 -9.56
N CYS A 81 0.58 -3.36 -8.24
CA CYS A 81 1.05 -4.38 -7.30
C CYS A 81 -0.01 -5.41 -6.90
N LEU A 82 -1.25 -4.96 -6.64
CA LEU A 82 -2.33 -5.83 -6.14
C LEU A 82 -3.30 -6.25 -7.24
N GLY A 83 -3.35 -5.51 -8.35
CA GLY A 83 -4.37 -5.65 -9.38
C GLY A 83 -5.59 -4.74 -9.15
N LYS A 84 -6.43 -4.64 -10.19
CA LYS A 84 -7.54 -3.67 -10.26
C LYS A 84 -8.60 -3.84 -9.18
N LYS A 85 -8.98 -5.08 -8.86
CA LYS A 85 -10.05 -5.38 -7.89
C LYS A 85 -9.66 -4.95 -6.45
N PRO A 86 -8.56 -5.45 -5.86
CA PRO A 86 -8.18 -5.08 -4.50
C PRO A 86 -7.82 -3.59 -4.37
N ALA A 87 -7.17 -3.02 -5.38
CA ALA A 87 -6.88 -1.58 -5.40
C ALA A 87 -8.17 -0.75 -5.36
N ARG A 88 -9.18 -1.10 -6.18
CA ARG A 88 -10.47 -0.41 -6.17
C ARG A 88 -11.20 -0.54 -4.85
N GLU A 89 -11.15 -1.71 -4.21
CA GLU A 89 -11.74 -1.92 -2.88
C GLU A 89 -11.08 -1.02 -1.83
N LEU A 90 -9.74 -0.96 -1.80
CA LEU A 90 -8.99 -0.07 -0.90
C LEU A 90 -9.35 1.40 -1.12
N LEU A 91 -9.34 1.87 -2.36
CA LEU A 91 -9.64 3.25 -2.69
C LEU A 91 -11.10 3.64 -2.37
N THR A 92 -12.02 2.68 -2.43
CA THR A 92 -13.43 2.90 -2.06
C THR A 92 -13.58 2.96 -0.54
N ARG A 93 -12.89 2.09 0.21
CA ARG A 93 -12.92 2.09 1.68
C ARG A 93 -12.18 3.27 2.30
N TYR A 94 -11.09 3.71 1.68
CA TYR A 94 -10.20 4.76 2.18
C TYR A 94 -10.09 5.88 1.15
N PRO A 95 -11.15 6.69 0.97
CA PRO A 95 -11.12 7.79 0.01
C PRO A 95 -10.07 8.84 0.41
N LYS A 96 -9.44 9.45 -0.59
CA LYS A 96 -8.46 10.52 -0.37
C LYS A 96 -9.14 11.69 0.35
N ARG A 97 -8.73 11.97 1.60
CA ARG A 97 -9.16 13.18 2.30
C ARG A 97 -8.38 14.36 1.72
N ALA A 98 -9.10 15.37 1.24
CA ALA A 98 -8.52 16.56 0.60
C ALA A 98 -7.44 17.27 1.45
N ALA A 99 -7.47 17.10 2.77
CA ALA A 99 -6.49 17.66 3.71
C ALA A 99 -5.05 17.12 3.56
N CYS A 100 -4.84 15.93 2.96
CA CYS A 100 -3.50 15.36 2.74
C CYS A 100 -2.96 15.65 1.33
N SER A 101 -3.57 16.58 0.58
CA SER A 101 -3.19 16.90 -0.80
C SER A 101 -1.82 17.58 -0.96
N GLY A 102 -1.12 17.86 0.14
CA GLY A 102 0.24 18.40 0.17
C GLY A 102 1.36 17.36 0.12
N LEU A 103 1.06 16.05 0.18
CA LEU A 103 2.07 15.01 -0.04
C LEU A 103 2.43 14.95 -1.52
N VAL A 104 3.59 15.54 -1.81
CA VAL A 104 4.24 15.68 -3.11
C VAL A 104 4.29 14.34 -3.84
N ARG A 105 3.87 14.37 -5.10
CA ARG A 105 3.98 13.30 -6.08
C ARG A 105 5.45 13.05 -6.42
N TYR A 106 5.93 11.82 -6.29
CA TYR A 106 7.03 11.34 -7.11
C TYR A 106 6.43 10.61 -8.32
N ASP A 107 6.21 11.36 -9.40
CA ASP A 107 6.02 10.78 -10.74
C ASP A 107 7.42 10.43 -11.27
N ALA A 108 7.69 9.13 -11.43
CA ALA A 108 8.80 8.58 -12.19
C ALA A 108 8.27 7.59 -13.23
#